data_AF-A0A9D9K713-F1
#
_entry.id   AF-A0A9D9K713-F1
#
_cell.length_a   1.000
_cell.length_b   1.000
_cell.length_c   1.000
_cell.angle_alpha   90.00
_cell.angle_beta   90.00
_cell.angle_gamma   90.00
#
_symmetry.space_group_name_H-M   'P 1'
#
loop_
_entity.id
_entity.type
_entity.pdbx_description
1 polymer ?
#
loop_
_entity_poly.entity_id
_entity_poly.type
_entity_poly.pdbx_seq_one_letter_code
_entity_poly.pdbx_strand_id
1 'polypeptide(L)'
;MARPTPELTTHSKLVPLSWFYITGTSAGLIATSIASHYYAEQLFEIEPAYSADVPTASTPSKTSELIQEQTQPTVIEPESWQDVLAEEITLWKRDFSTFSERAQAELSENFSRPVPPKPLAARSIEQVAKPKPWQQNLAERTRNQLEYRAQRLVQAAFDRAQQQDFAAAISFLQQVPKGTSVREKAEIKLIEYREMWNVRAEYWLYRAKYLAYSEDYAGAIAYLRQIPTETAVYKEAQQKIPQYVRARNKQADRLLQQASYFAARKRFSVANQYLRLIPQEAPAYAVAKDRIVEYSQKMYADAQAQSKRQTS
;
A
#
# COMPACT_ATOMS: atom_id res chain seq x y z
N MET A 1 -16.29 60.82 -54.62
CA MET A 1 -15.34 60.56 -53.52
C MET A 1 -15.97 59.54 -52.59
N ALA A 2 -15.60 58.27 -52.77
CA ALA A 2 -16.16 57.12 -52.07
C ALA A 2 -15.41 56.87 -50.76
N ARG A 3 -16.13 56.63 -49.66
CA ARG A 3 -15.55 56.23 -48.37
C ARG A 3 -15.57 54.69 -48.26
N PRO A 4 -14.50 54.05 -47.76
CA PRO A 4 -14.40 52.60 -47.71
C PRO A 4 -15.22 52.01 -46.56
N THR A 5 -15.91 50.91 -46.84
CA THR A 5 -16.52 49.98 -45.89
C THR A 5 -15.46 49.18 -45.13
N PRO A 6 -15.64 48.91 -43.83
CA PRO A 6 -14.77 48.01 -43.09
C PRO A 6 -15.14 46.53 -43.37
N GLU A 7 -14.20 45.78 -43.92
CA GLU A 7 -14.27 44.31 -44.00
C GLU A 7 -14.05 43.70 -42.59
N LEU A 8 -15.06 43.01 -42.09
CA LEU A 8 -14.97 42.16 -40.90
C LEU A 8 -14.41 40.80 -41.32
N THR A 9 -13.09 40.63 -41.20
CA THR A 9 -12.43 39.31 -41.34
C THR A 9 -12.72 38.46 -40.11
N THR A 10 -13.66 37.51 -40.23
CA THR A 10 -13.86 36.44 -39.25
C THR A 10 -12.79 35.35 -39.43
N HIS A 11 -11.72 35.41 -38.63
CA HIS A 11 -10.82 34.27 -38.46
C HIS A 11 -11.46 33.23 -37.52
N SER A 12 -12.27 32.35 -38.10
CA SER A 12 -12.68 31.09 -37.46
C SER A 12 -11.48 30.14 -37.44
N LYS A 13 -10.71 30.15 -36.34
CA LYS A 13 -9.77 29.07 -36.02
C LYS A 13 -10.58 27.82 -35.70
N LEU A 14 -10.80 26.98 -36.71
CA LEU A 14 -11.18 25.59 -36.54
C LEU A 14 -10.04 24.88 -35.80
N VAL A 15 -10.19 24.71 -34.50
CA VAL A 15 -9.40 23.75 -33.73
C VAL A 15 -9.90 22.37 -34.15
N PRO A 16 -9.04 21.47 -34.66
CA PRO A 16 -9.47 20.10 -34.89
C PRO A 16 -9.79 19.48 -33.53
N LEU A 17 -11.07 19.21 -33.27
CA LEU A 17 -11.46 18.26 -32.23
C LEU A 17 -10.90 16.90 -32.66
N SER A 18 -9.74 16.54 -32.13
CA SER A 18 -9.21 15.19 -32.17
C SER A 18 -10.15 14.30 -31.36
N TRP A 19 -11.09 13.68 -32.06
CA TRP A 19 -11.81 12.50 -31.61
C TRP A 19 -10.80 11.35 -31.46
N PHE A 20 -10.11 11.30 -30.32
CA PHE A 20 -9.52 10.05 -29.88
C PHE A 20 -10.66 9.17 -29.39
N TYR A 21 -11.20 8.38 -30.32
CA TYR A 21 -11.70 7.05 -29.98
C TYR A 21 -10.53 6.28 -29.36
N ILE A 22 -10.36 6.39 -28.04
CA ILE A 22 -9.74 5.32 -27.27
C ILE A 22 -10.83 4.26 -27.18
N THR A 23 -10.92 3.44 -28.23
CA THR A 23 -11.38 2.08 -28.06
C THR A 23 -10.48 1.49 -26.99
N GLY A 24 -11.03 1.34 -25.78
CA GLY A 24 -10.43 0.58 -24.70
C GLY A 24 -10.32 -0.87 -25.13
N THR A 25 -9.32 -1.17 -25.96
CA THR A 25 -8.89 -2.53 -26.22
C THR A 25 -8.36 -3.08 -24.91
N SER A 26 -8.72 -4.33 -24.64
CA SER A 26 -8.25 -5.20 -23.56
C SER A 26 -6.73 -5.19 -23.32
N ALA A 27 -5.93 -4.63 -24.25
CA ALA A 27 -4.50 -4.38 -24.08
C ALA A 27 -4.16 -3.47 -22.88
N GLY A 28 -5.05 -2.54 -22.50
CA GLY A 28 -4.85 -1.69 -21.31
C GLY A 28 -4.88 -2.45 -19.98
N LEU A 29 -5.59 -3.57 -19.92
CA LEU A 29 -5.66 -4.44 -18.72
C LEU A 29 -4.51 -5.46 -18.69
N ILE A 30 -4.00 -5.88 -19.86
CA ILE A 30 -2.80 -6.72 -19.98
C ILE A 30 -1.56 -5.96 -19.49
N ALA A 31 -1.46 -4.64 -19.72
CA ALA A 31 -0.36 -3.85 -19.20
C ALA A 31 -0.35 -3.77 -17.65
N THR A 32 -1.52 -3.78 -16.99
CA THR A 32 -1.60 -3.78 -15.53
C THR A 32 -1.36 -5.16 -14.90
N SER A 33 -1.75 -6.26 -15.56
CA SER A 33 -1.45 -7.61 -15.08
C SER A 33 0.03 -7.97 -15.29
N ILE A 34 0.62 -7.61 -16.44
CA ILE A 34 2.07 -7.71 -16.68
C ILE A 34 2.84 -6.81 -15.71
N ALA A 35 2.34 -5.62 -15.37
CA ALA A 35 2.96 -4.80 -14.32
C ALA A 35 2.90 -5.51 -12.96
N SER A 36 1.81 -6.16 -12.56
CA SER A 36 1.77 -6.92 -11.30
C SER A 36 2.73 -8.11 -11.27
N HIS A 37 2.93 -8.79 -12.41
CA HIS A 37 3.95 -9.84 -12.57
C HIS A 37 5.38 -9.27 -12.53
N TYR A 38 5.65 -8.19 -13.27
CA TYR A 38 6.94 -7.49 -13.32
C TYR A 38 7.31 -6.87 -11.96
N TYR A 39 6.34 -6.41 -11.18
CA TYR A 39 6.56 -5.86 -9.84
C TYR A 39 6.75 -6.95 -8.78
N ALA A 40 6.15 -8.13 -8.95
CA ALA A 40 6.53 -9.27 -8.13
C ALA A 40 7.99 -9.65 -8.40
N GLU A 41 8.50 -9.57 -9.63
CA GLU A 41 9.92 -9.82 -9.90
C GLU A 41 10.83 -8.68 -9.37
N GLN A 42 10.54 -7.41 -9.66
CA GLN A 42 11.36 -6.27 -9.19
C GLN A 42 11.36 -6.05 -7.66
N LEU A 43 10.30 -6.41 -6.93
CA LEU A 43 10.26 -6.26 -5.47
C LEU A 43 10.96 -7.40 -4.72
N PHE A 44 11.22 -8.53 -5.38
CA PHE A 44 11.86 -9.71 -4.77
C PHE A 44 13.31 -9.94 -5.24
N GLU A 45 13.76 -9.30 -6.33
CA GLU A 45 15.19 -9.31 -6.76
C GLU A 45 16.09 -8.29 -6.03
N ILE A 46 15.54 -7.42 -5.17
CA ILE A 46 16.37 -6.59 -4.26
C ILE A 46 16.77 -7.43 -3.04
N GLU A 47 17.54 -8.49 -3.28
CA GLU A 47 18.41 -9.05 -2.25
C GLU A 47 19.57 -8.06 -2.04
N PRO A 48 19.78 -7.49 -0.84
CA PRO A 48 21.10 -6.97 -0.55
C PRO A 48 22.05 -8.17 -0.60
N ALA A 49 23.00 -8.16 -1.52
CA ALA A 49 24.13 -9.08 -1.53
C ALA A 49 24.91 -8.91 -0.21
N TYR A 50 24.45 -9.60 0.83
CA TYR A 50 25.10 -9.66 2.12
C TYR A 50 26.27 -10.62 1.94
N SER A 51 27.41 -10.05 1.53
CA SER A 51 28.70 -10.76 1.46
C SER A 51 28.97 -11.43 2.79
N ALA A 52 28.86 -12.76 2.78
CA ALA A 52 29.21 -13.63 3.89
C ALA A 52 30.73 -13.79 3.94
N ASP A 53 31.42 -12.76 4.41
CA ASP A 53 32.83 -12.84 4.83
C ASP A 53 32.96 -12.27 6.24
N VAL A 54 32.53 -13.07 7.22
CA VAL A 54 32.93 -12.89 8.62
C VAL A 54 33.64 -14.16 9.06
N PRO A 55 34.96 -14.14 9.32
CA PRO A 55 35.67 -15.32 9.77
C PRO A 55 35.34 -15.59 11.24
N THR A 56 34.64 -16.68 11.49
CA THR A 56 34.44 -17.24 12.83
C THR A 56 35.72 -17.92 13.31
N ALA A 57 36.41 -17.29 14.25
CA ALA A 57 37.46 -17.91 15.04
C ALA A 57 36.97 -18.16 16.47
N SER A 58 37.13 -19.40 16.94
CA SER A 58 37.53 -19.83 18.31
C SER A 58 36.64 -20.92 18.92
N THR A 59 37.20 -22.14 18.92
CA THR A 59 37.24 -23.20 19.94
C THR A 59 36.27 -23.21 21.14
N PRO A 60 35.72 -24.39 21.52
CA PRO A 60 34.89 -24.55 22.70
C PRO A 60 35.71 -24.87 23.97
N SER A 61 35.50 -24.08 25.03
CA SER A 61 35.86 -24.47 26.39
C SER A 61 34.69 -25.22 27.04
N LYS A 62 34.96 -26.48 27.39
CA LYS A 62 34.23 -27.27 28.39
C LYS A 62 34.08 -26.46 29.68
N THR A 63 32.86 -26.35 30.21
CA THR A 63 32.47 -26.54 31.63
C THR A 63 31.03 -26.02 31.77
N SER A 64 30.11 -26.92 32.10
CA SER A 64 28.86 -26.72 32.87
C SER A 64 27.79 -27.75 32.45
N GLU A 65 28.00 -28.99 32.89
CA GLU A 65 26.92 -29.92 33.23
C GLU A 65 26.37 -29.50 34.60
N LEU A 66 25.11 -29.06 34.65
CA LEU A 66 24.07 -29.59 35.55
C LEU A 66 22.85 -28.67 35.43
N ILE A 67 21.82 -29.17 34.76
CA ILE A 67 20.38 -29.11 35.05
C ILE A 67 19.72 -29.66 33.77
N GLN A 68 19.53 -30.97 33.78
CA GLN A 68 18.61 -31.67 32.89
C GLN A 68 17.37 -31.94 33.72
N GLU A 69 16.24 -31.34 33.36
CA GLU A 69 14.98 -32.06 33.32
C GLU A 69 13.92 -31.31 32.49
N GLN A 70 13.36 -32.09 31.56
CA GLN A 70 11.98 -32.08 31.08
C GLN A 70 11.53 -31.10 29.97
N THR A 71 10.93 -31.75 28.96
CA THR A 71 10.14 -31.25 27.82
C THR A 71 10.91 -30.63 26.66
N GLN A 72 11.45 -31.49 25.78
CA GLN A 72 11.58 -31.11 24.37
C GLN A 72 10.26 -31.43 23.67
N PRO A 73 9.47 -30.42 23.25
CA PRO A 73 8.53 -30.65 22.17
C PRO A 73 9.34 -30.98 20.92
N THR A 74 8.98 -32.06 20.22
CA THR A 74 9.41 -32.31 18.85
C THR A 74 8.85 -31.18 17.99
N VAL A 75 9.54 -30.05 17.95
CA VAL A 75 9.31 -29.01 16.96
C VAL A 75 9.91 -29.57 15.69
N ILE A 76 9.04 -30.10 14.84
CA ILE A 76 9.34 -30.29 13.42
C ILE A 76 9.51 -28.87 12.91
N GLU A 77 10.74 -28.35 12.93
CA GLU A 77 11.07 -27.14 12.17
C GLU A 77 10.86 -27.50 10.70
N PRO A 78 9.94 -26.83 9.97
CA PRO A 78 9.79 -27.10 8.56
C PRO A 78 11.14 -26.86 7.88
N GLU A 79 11.55 -27.78 7.00
CA GLU A 79 12.63 -27.57 6.04
C GLU A 79 12.39 -26.21 5.38
N SER A 80 13.20 -25.24 5.78
CA SER A 80 13.29 -23.86 5.29
C SER A 80 11.94 -23.17 5.04
N TRP A 81 11.59 -22.22 5.92
CA TRP A 81 10.48 -21.28 5.66
C TRP A 81 10.60 -20.55 4.31
N GLN A 82 11.79 -20.47 3.72
CA GLN A 82 11.99 -19.90 2.39
C GLN A 82 11.29 -20.73 1.30
N ASP A 83 11.32 -22.05 1.41
CA ASP A 83 10.68 -22.95 0.45
C ASP A 83 9.16 -22.91 0.58
N VAL A 84 8.66 -22.92 1.82
CA VAL A 84 7.22 -22.73 2.11
C VAL A 84 6.73 -21.37 1.61
N LEU A 85 7.53 -20.31 1.78
CA LEU A 85 7.20 -18.96 1.30
C LEU A 85 7.24 -18.88 -0.23
N ALA A 86 8.22 -19.52 -0.88
CA ALA A 86 8.30 -19.57 -2.33
C ALA A 86 7.10 -20.33 -2.93
N GLU A 87 6.69 -21.43 -2.31
CA GLU A 87 5.50 -22.18 -2.70
C GLU A 87 4.21 -21.38 -2.47
N GLU A 88 4.08 -20.68 -1.34
CA GLU A 88 2.90 -19.87 -1.05
C GLU A 88 2.80 -18.64 -1.97
N ILE A 89 3.93 -18.00 -2.28
CA ILE A 89 4.00 -16.89 -3.25
C ILE A 89 3.62 -17.37 -4.65
N THR A 90 4.10 -18.54 -5.08
CA THR A 90 3.77 -19.09 -6.40
C THR A 90 2.30 -19.48 -6.51
N LEU A 91 1.73 -20.08 -5.46
CA LEU A 91 0.29 -20.34 -5.37
C LEU A 91 -0.52 -19.06 -5.46
N TRP A 92 -0.13 -18.01 -4.72
CA TRP A 92 -0.83 -16.74 -4.74
C TRP A 92 -0.74 -16.03 -6.10
N LYS A 93 0.42 -16.07 -6.76
CA LYS A 93 0.60 -15.57 -8.14
C LYS A 93 -0.35 -16.27 -9.11
N ARG A 94 -0.46 -17.59 -9.03
CA ARG A 94 -1.31 -18.42 -9.90
C ARG A 94 -2.80 -18.15 -9.64
N ASP A 95 -3.20 -18.09 -8.39
CA ASP A 95 -4.60 -17.91 -8.03
C ASP A 95 -5.07 -16.49 -8.43
N PHE A 96 -4.21 -15.49 -8.26
CA PHE A 96 -4.45 -14.13 -8.73
C PHE A 96 -4.53 -14.03 -10.25
N SER A 97 -3.63 -14.69 -11.00
CA SER A 97 -3.66 -14.67 -12.47
C SER A 97 -4.94 -15.33 -13.00
N THR A 98 -5.28 -16.51 -12.48
CA THR A 98 -6.47 -17.26 -12.86
C THR A 98 -7.75 -16.47 -12.57
N PHE A 99 -7.79 -15.77 -11.43
CA PHE A 99 -8.88 -14.86 -11.11
C PHE A 99 -8.99 -13.70 -12.10
N SER A 100 -7.86 -13.05 -12.42
CA SER A 100 -7.84 -11.93 -13.36
C SER A 100 -8.35 -12.32 -14.75
N GLU A 101 -8.01 -13.52 -15.21
CA GLU A 101 -8.48 -14.07 -16.48
C GLU A 101 -10.00 -14.33 -16.48
N ARG A 102 -10.54 -14.92 -15.41
CA ARG A 102 -11.99 -15.14 -15.27
C ARG A 102 -12.77 -13.83 -15.22
N ALA A 103 -12.30 -12.87 -14.42
CA ALA A 103 -12.90 -11.55 -14.34
C ALA A 103 -12.91 -10.87 -15.73
N GLN A 104 -11.81 -10.98 -16.48
CA GLN A 104 -11.73 -10.42 -17.83
C GLN A 104 -12.67 -11.13 -18.82
N ALA A 105 -12.82 -12.45 -18.73
CA ALA A 105 -13.75 -13.23 -19.54
C ALA A 105 -15.22 -12.83 -19.27
N GLU A 106 -15.64 -12.76 -18.00
CA GLU A 106 -17.00 -12.36 -17.61
C GLU A 106 -17.33 -10.93 -18.03
N LEU A 107 -16.36 -10.01 -17.93
CA LEU A 107 -16.51 -8.64 -18.43
C LEU A 107 -16.69 -8.65 -19.95
N SER A 108 -15.87 -9.38 -20.71
CA SER A 108 -15.99 -9.42 -22.18
C SER A 108 -17.35 -9.98 -22.65
N GLU A 109 -17.89 -10.95 -21.93
CA GLU A 109 -19.19 -11.56 -22.22
C GLU A 109 -20.35 -10.61 -21.90
N ASN A 110 -20.33 -9.95 -20.74
CA ASN A 110 -21.41 -9.06 -20.31
C ASN A 110 -21.43 -7.71 -21.06
N PHE A 111 -20.28 -7.17 -21.47
CA PHE A 111 -20.20 -5.86 -22.13
C PHE A 111 -20.44 -5.89 -23.65
N SER A 112 -20.41 -7.05 -24.30
CA SER A 112 -20.70 -7.17 -25.74
C SER A 112 -22.19 -7.04 -26.07
N ARG A 113 -23.07 -7.06 -25.06
CA ARG A 113 -24.51 -6.90 -25.24
C ARG A 113 -24.89 -5.42 -25.05
N PRO A 114 -25.33 -4.70 -26.09
CA PRO A 114 -25.87 -3.36 -25.90
C PRO A 114 -27.11 -3.46 -25.02
N VAL A 115 -27.02 -2.99 -23.77
CA VAL A 115 -28.17 -2.90 -22.88
C VAL A 115 -29.00 -1.70 -23.33
N PRO A 116 -30.21 -1.90 -23.89
CA PRO A 116 -31.07 -0.78 -24.23
C PRO A 116 -31.42 -0.02 -22.94
N PRO A 117 -31.47 1.33 -22.97
CA PRO A 117 -31.77 2.12 -21.78
C PRO A 117 -33.12 1.69 -21.22
N LYS A 118 -33.14 1.14 -19.99
CA LYS A 118 -34.38 0.78 -19.31
C LYS A 118 -35.22 2.06 -19.15
N PRO A 119 -36.40 2.17 -19.79
CA PRO A 119 -37.23 3.35 -19.62
C PRO A 119 -37.62 3.46 -18.15
N LEU A 120 -37.50 4.66 -17.58
CA LEU A 120 -37.99 4.96 -16.23
C LEU A 120 -39.46 4.50 -16.16
N ALA A 121 -39.85 3.85 -15.06
CA ALA A 121 -41.18 3.30 -14.90
C ALA A 121 -42.26 4.36 -15.20
N ALA A 122 -42.97 4.19 -16.31
CA ALA A 122 -43.95 5.15 -16.83
C ALA A 122 -45.08 5.48 -15.80
N ARG A 123 -45.27 4.61 -14.81
CA ARG A 123 -46.32 4.70 -13.78
C ARG A 123 -46.20 5.92 -12.85
N SER A 124 -45.05 6.59 -12.75
CA SER A 124 -44.95 7.83 -11.94
C SER A 124 -45.46 9.08 -12.66
N ILE A 125 -45.75 9.00 -13.96
CA ILE A 125 -46.10 10.14 -14.82
C ILE A 125 -47.61 10.15 -15.15
N GLU A 126 -48.31 9.02 -15.02
CA GLU A 126 -49.72 8.87 -15.44
C GLU A 126 -50.75 9.65 -14.59
N GLN A 127 -50.39 10.15 -13.41
CA GLN A 127 -51.32 10.91 -12.56
C GLN A 127 -51.27 12.43 -12.77
N VAL A 128 -50.40 12.94 -13.66
CA VAL A 128 -50.35 14.37 -13.99
C VAL A 128 -51.03 14.59 -15.33
N ALA A 129 -52.15 15.30 -15.32
CA ALA A 129 -52.82 15.78 -16.53
C ALA A 129 -51.81 16.36 -17.54
N LYS A 130 -51.92 15.94 -18.80
CA LYS A 130 -51.07 16.28 -19.97
C LYS A 130 -50.00 17.36 -19.66
N PRO A 131 -48.73 16.96 -19.40
CA PRO A 131 -47.70 17.91 -19.01
C PRO A 131 -47.51 18.97 -20.09
N LYS A 132 -47.36 20.23 -19.66
CA LYS A 132 -47.11 21.35 -20.58
C LYS A 132 -45.74 21.13 -21.27
N PRO A 133 -45.56 21.50 -22.55
CA PRO A 133 -44.31 21.26 -23.28
C PRO A 133 -43.03 21.74 -22.56
N TRP A 134 -43.10 22.86 -21.82
CA TRP A 134 -41.97 23.36 -21.05
C TRP A 134 -41.55 22.43 -19.89
N GLN A 135 -42.48 21.64 -19.33
CA GLN A 135 -42.19 20.68 -18.26
C GLN A 135 -41.42 19.47 -18.81
N GLN A 136 -41.76 19.01 -20.01
CA GLN A 136 -41.03 17.94 -20.70
C GLN A 136 -39.58 18.37 -21.00
N ASN A 137 -39.40 19.58 -21.54
CA ASN A 137 -38.07 20.14 -21.79
C ASN A 137 -37.21 20.26 -20.52
N LEU A 138 -37.80 20.63 -19.38
CA LEU A 138 -37.08 20.71 -18.11
C LEU A 138 -36.67 19.33 -17.60
N ALA A 139 -37.57 18.34 -17.68
CA ALA A 139 -37.28 16.96 -17.28
C ALA A 139 -36.15 16.36 -18.13
N GLU A 140 -36.19 16.57 -19.45
CA GLU A 140 -35.15 16.08 -20.37
C GLU A 140 -33.80 16.74 -20.10
N ARG A 141 -33.76 18.07 -19.92
CA ARG A 141 -32.52 18.78 -19.54
C ARG A 141 -31.94 18.26 -18.22
N THR A 142 -32.79 18.03 -17.23
CA THR A 142 -32.36 17.50 -15.93
C THR A 142 -31.79 16.09 -16.08
N ARG A 143 -32.43 15.23 -16.88
CA ARG A 143 -31.94 13.88 -17.18
C ARG A 143 -30.58 13.92 -17.88
N ASN A 144 -30.42 14.78 -18.89
CA ASN A 144 -29.16 14.91 -19.62
C ASN A 144 -28.01 15.42 -18.73
N GLN A 145 -28.30 16.37 -17.83
CA GLN A 145 -27.32 16.84 -16.83
C GLN A 145 -26.91 15.73 -15.86
N LEU A 146 -27.85 14.90 -15.40
CA LEU A 146 -27.57 13.76 -14.53
C LEU A 146 -26.70 12.71 -15.24
N GLU A 147 -27.03 12.36 -16.48
CA GLU A 147 -26.24 11.42 -17.28
C GLU A 147 -24.81 11.93 -17.51
N TYR A 148 -24.66 13.20 -17.88
CA TYR A 148 -23.34 13.82 -18.06
C TYR A 148 -22.51 13.79 -16.77
N ARG A 149 -23.11 14.16 -15.63
CA ARG A 149 -22.43 14.11 -14.33
C ARG A 149 -22.04 12.68 -13.96
N ALA A 150 -22.93 11.71 -14.19
CA ALA A 150 -22.68 10.30 -13.91
C ALA A 150 -21.50 9.76 -14.74
N GLN A 151 -21.45 10.07 -16.04
CA GLN A 151 -20.33 9.70 -16.91
C GLN A 151 -19.01 10.30 -16.42
N ARG A 152 -18.99 11.58 -16.00
CA ARG A 152 -17.80 12.21 -15.44
C ARG A 152 -17.31 11.54 -14.16
N LEU A 153 -18.21 11.12 -13.28
CA LEU A 153 -17.85 10.41 -12.05
C LEU A 153 -17.22 9.05 -12.34
N VAL A 154 -17.80 8.28 -13.27
CA VAL A 154 -17.24 6.99 -13.71
C VAL A 154 -15.86 7.18 -14.35
N GLN A 155 -15.69 8.19 -15.20
CA GLN A 155 -14.39 8.49 -15.80
C GLN A 155 -13.34 8.87 -14.74
N ALA A 156 -13.68 9.77 -13.81
CA ALA A 156 -12.78 10.15 -12.72
C ALA A 156 -12.39 8.95 -11.85
N ALA A 157 -13.32 8.00 -11.62
CA ALA A 157 -13.01 6.77 -10.92
C ALA A 157 -11.98 5.92 -11.68
N PHE A 158 -12.10 5.81 -13.00
CA PHE A 158 -11.13 5.08 -13.83
C PHE A 158 -9.76 5.74 -13.82
N ASP A 159 -9.70 7.07 -13.94
CA ASP A 159 -8.44 7.81 -13.88
C ASP A 159 -7.73 7.59 -12.53
N ARG A 160 -8.48 7.52 -11.42
CA ARG A 160 -7.95 7.22 -10.08
C ARG A 160 -7.50 5.78 -9.94
N ALA A 161 -8.27 4.82 -10.44
CA ALA A 161 -7.89 3.42 -10.42
C ALA A 161 -6.63 3.13 -11.24
N GLN A 162 -6.44 3.83 -12.37
CA GLN A 162 -5.19 3.78 -13.15
C GLN A 162 -3.98 4.27 -12.35
N GLN A 163 -4.19 5.24 -11.45
CA GLN A 163 -3.18 5.71 -10.51
C GLN A 163 -3.08 4.85 -9.24
N GLN A 164 -3.78 3.70 -9.21
CA GLN A 164 -3.85 2.78 -8.07
C GLN A 164 -4.46 3.41 -6.79
N ASP A 165 -5.20 4.51 -6.95
CA ASP A 165 -5.95 5.19 -5.88
C ASP A 165 -7.37 4.62 -5.82
N PHE A 166 -7.47 3.35 -5.41
CA PHE A 166 -8.75 2.63 -5.35
C PHE A 166 -9.72 3.25 -4.34
N ALA A 167 -9.22 3.87 -3.26
CA ALA A 167 -10.05 4.58 -2.30
C ALA A 167 -10.80 5.75 -2.97
N ALA A 168 -10.10 6.60 -3.72
CA ALA A 168 -10.75 7.69 -4.46
C ALA A 168 -11.65 7.16 -5.58
N ALA A 169 -11.23 6.10 -6.29
CA ALA A 169 -12.04 5.48 -7.33
C ALA A 169 -13.38 4.96 -6.79
N ILE A 170 -13.35 4.21 -5.68
CA ILE A 170 -14.55 3.73 -4.99
C ILE A 170 -15.44 4.90 -4.56
N SER A 171 -14.86 5.96 -4.00
CA SER A 171 -15.60 7.16 -3.60
C SER A 171 -16.34 7.83 -4.78
N PHE A 172 -15.71 7.92 -5.97
CA PHE A 172 -16.37 8.45 -7.16
C PHE A 172 -17.50 7.55 -7.66
N LEU A 173 -17.30 6.23 -7.68
CA LEU A 173 -18.33 5.29 -8.12
C LEU A 173 -19.56 5.29 -7.20
N GLN A 174 -19.36 5.46 -5.89
CA GLN A 174 -20.47 5.57 -4.92
C GLN A 174 -21.36 6.80 -5.18
N GLN A 175 -20.81 7.86 -5.76
CA GLN A 175 -21.54 9.10 -6.05
C GLN A 175 -22.37 9.04 -7.34
N VAL A 176 -22.25 7.98 -8.14
CA VAL A 176 -23.00 7.82 -9.39
C VAL A 176 -24.51 7.73 -9.08
N PRO A 177 -25.35 8.68 -9.55
CA PRO A 177 -26.77 8.68 -9.24
C PRO A 177 -27.49 7.40 -9.68
N LYS A 178 -28.51 6.99 -8.92
CA LYS A 178 -29.38 5.88 -9.31
C LYS A 178 -30.20 6.27 -10.55
N GLY A 179 -30.49 5.30 -11.42
CA GLY A 179 -31.33 5.50 -12.60
C GLY A 179 -30.63 6.09 -13.83
N THR A 180 -29.33 6.38 -13.74
CA THR A 180 -28.52 6.77 -14.90
C THR A 180 -28.10 5.55 -15.71
N SER A 181 -27.89 5.71 -17.01
CA SER A 181 -27.46 4.65 -17.92
C SER A 181 -26.17 3.93 -17.49
N VAL A 182 -25.25 4.65 -16.82
CA VAL A 182 -23.94 4.12 -16.39
C VAL A 182 -23.95 3.48 -15.00
N ARG A 183 -25.09 3.41 -14.32
CA ARG A 183 -25.17 2.97 -12.92
C ARG A 183 -24.74 1.50 -12.75
N GLU A 184 -25.20 0.61 -13.62
CA GLU A 184 -24.86 -0.82 -13.58
C GLU A 184 -23.35 -1.03 -13.75
N LYS A 185 -22.74 -0.33 -14.73
CA LYS A 185 -21.28 -0.33 -14.93
C LYS A 185 -20.53 0.16 -13.70
N ALA A 186 -21.03 1.20 -13.02
CA ALA A 186 -20.42 1.73 -11.82
C ALA A 186 -20.48 0.74 -10.65
N GLU A 187 -21.58 -0.01 -10.50
CA GLU A 187 -21.74 -1.02 -9.45
C GLU A 187 -20.80 -2.21 -9.64
N ILE A 188 -20.64 -2.70 -10.88
CA ILE A 188 -19.68 -3.76 -11.21
C ILE A 188 -18.25 -3.31 -10.85
N LYS A 189 -17.86 -2.11 -11.29
CA LYS A 189 -16.53 -1.57 -11.00
C LYS A 189 -16.28 -1.28 -9.53
N LEU A 190 -17.33 -0.98 -8.76
CA LEU A 190 -17.24 -0.83 -7.32
C LEU A 190 -16.83 -2.15 -6.64
N ILE A 191 -17.39 -3.28 -7.09
CA ILE A 191 -17.05 -4.61 -6.57
C ILE A 191 -15.59 -4.93 -6.89
N GLU A 192 -15.19 -4.77 -8.16
CA GLU A 192 -13.82 -5.00 -8.63
C GLU A 192 -12.80 -4.17 -7.84
N TYR A 193 -13.03 -2.86 -7.69
CA TYR A 193 -12.07 -2.00 -6.99
C TYR A 193 -12.01 -2.25 -5.49
N ARG A 194 -13.12 -2.68 -4.87
CA ARG A 194 -13.11 -3.14 -3.47
C ARG A 194 -12.26 -4.39 -3.31
N GLU A 195 -12.36 -5.32 -4.24
CA GLU A 195 -11.55 -6.54 -4.23
C GLU A 195 -10.06 -6.22 -4.37
N MET A 196 -9.69 -5.39 -5.35
CA MET A 196 -8.30 -4.94 -5.51
C MET A 196 -7.77 -4.20 -4.27
N TRP A 197 -8.64 -3.46 -3.59
CA TRP A 197 -8.30 -2.77 -2.34
C TRP A 197 -8.06 -3.73 -1.18
N ASN A 198 -8.89 -4.78 -1.06
CA ASN A 198 -8.68 -5.85 -0.08
C ASN A 198 -7.39 -6.62 -0.33
N VAL A 199 -7.12 -7.02 -1.57
CA VAL A 199 -5.88 -7.72 -1.97
C VAL A 199 -4.64 -6.90 -1.57
N ARG A 200 -4.65 -5.59 -1.82
CA ARG A 200 -3.54 -4.70 -1.41
C ARG A 200 -3.38 -4.63 0.10
N ALA A 201 -4.49 -4.60 0.84
CA ALA A 201 -4.46 -4.58 2.29
C ALA A 201 -3.96 -5.90 2.89
N GLU A 202 -4.32 -7.04 2.31
CA GLU A 202 -3.79 -8.36 2.65
C GLU A 202 -2.28 -8.42 2.45
N TYR A 203 -1.79 -7.91 1.32
CA TYR A 203 -0.35 -7.79 1.06
C TYR A 203 0.36 -6.95 2.14
N TRP A 204 -0.20 -5.80 2.53
CA TRP A 204 0.37 -4.98 3.60
C TRP A 204 0.38 -5.70 4.95
N LEU A 205 -0.68 -6.44 5.28
CA LEU A 205 -0.75 -7.23 6.50
C LEU A 205 0.33 -8.33 6.50
N TYR A 206 0.47 -9.04 5.37
CA TYR A 206 1.49 -10.05 5.19
C TYR A 206 2.90 -9.47 5.31
N ARG A 207 3.19 -8.35 4.63
CA ARG A 207 4.51 -7.69 4.72
C ARG A 207 4.81 -7.24 6.14
N ALA A 208 3.82 -6.76 6.88
CA ALA A 208 3.98 -6.42 8.29
C ALA A 208 4.31 -7.65 9.16
N LYS A 209 3.65 -8.78 8.94
CA LYS A 209 3.96 -10.05 9.63
C LYS A 209 5.39 -10.49 9.36
N TYR A 210 5.83 -10.41 8.11
CA TYR A 210 7.19 -10.73 7.70
C TYR A 210 8.25 -9.85 8.38
N LEU A 211 8.05 -8.52 8.38
CA LEU A 211 8.98 -7.60 9.06
C LEU A 211 9.01 -7.83 10.57
N ALA A 212 7.87 -8.13 11.19
CA ALA A 212 7.82 -8.46 12.60
C ALA A 212 8.55 -9.77 12.94
N TYR A 213 8.58 -10.73 12.00
CA TYR A 213 9.33 -11.97 12.14
C TYR A 213 10.85 -11.71 12.13
N SER A 214 11.33 -10.80 11.28
CA SER A 214 12.73 -10.34 11.26
C SER A 214 13.07 -9.31 12.35
N GLU A 215 12.24 -9.21 13.39
CA GLU A 215 12.34 -8.20 14.48
C GLU A 215 12.35 -6.72 14.04
N ASP A 216 11.95 -6.40 12.80
CA ASP A 216 11.71 -5.02 12.35
C ASP A 216 10.26 -4.61 12.66
N TYR A 217 10.01 -4.41 13.95
CA TYR A 217 8.68 -3.99 14.41
C TYR A 217 8.31 -2.57 13.97
N ALA A 218 9.29 -1.69 13.73
CA ALA A 218 9.02 -0.32 13.27
C ALA A 218 8.45 -0.35 11.84
N GLY A 219 9.12 -1.06 10.93
CA GLY A 219 8.63 -1.29 9.58
C GLY A 219 7.28 -2.01 9.57
N ALA A 220 7.13 -3.05 10.40
CA ALA A 220 5.86 -3.78 10.51
C ALA A 220 4.68 -2.86 10.90
N ILE A 221 4.86 -2.01 11.92
CA ILE A 221 3.83 -1.05 12.35
C ILE A 221 3.51 -0.05 11.23
N ALA A 222 4.50 0.39 10.46
CA ALA A 222 4.28 1.32 9.34
C ALA A 222 3.36 0.72 8.28
N TYR A 223 3.55 -0.55 7.91
CA TYR A 223 2.66 -1.27 6.99
C TYR A 223 1.25 -1.47 7.55
N LEU A 224 1.13 -1.86 8.83
CA LEU A 224 -0.20 -2.04 9.45
C LEU A 224 -1.02 -0.75 9.47
N ARG A 225 -0.37 0.41 9.59
CA ARG A 225 -1.04 1.72 9.55
C ARG A 225 -1.53 2.14 8.17
N GLN A 226 -1.01 1.53 7.11
CA GLN A 226 -1.50 1.77 5.74
C GLN A 226 -2.81 1.02 5.47
N ILE A 227 -3.16 0.02 6.30
CA ILE A 227 -4.35 -0.80 6.11
C ILE A 227 -5.62 0.05 6.33
N PRO A 228 -6.48 0.20 5.31
CA PRO A 228 -7.66 1.05 5.36
C PRO A 228 -8.78 0.42 6.18
N THR A 229 -9.62 1.26 6.79
CA THR A 229 -10.73 0.88 7.68
C THR A 229 -11.80 0.01 7.01
N GLU A 230 -11.95 0.12 5.70
CA GLU A 230 -13.00 -0.55 4.92
C GLU A 230 -12.61 -1.97 4.50
N THR A 231 -11.37 -2.39 4.73
CA THR A 231 -10.85 -3.67 4.26
C THR A 231 -11.08 -4.81 5.25
N ALA A 232 -11.20 -6.03 4.74
CA ALA A 232 -11.47 -7.22 5.56
C ALA A 232 -10.41 -7.45 6.65
N VAL A 233 -9.15 -7.12 6.38
CA VAL A 233 -8.00 -7.34 7.28
C VAL A 233 -7.76 -6.22 8.30
N TYR A 234 -8.53 -5.13 8.26
CA TYR A 234 -8.32 -3.98 9.14
C TYR A 234 -8.36 -4.35 10.62
N LYS A 235 -9.34 -5.17 11.02
CA LYS A 235 -9.51 -5.59 12.42
C LYS A 235 -8.27 -6.34 12.93
N GLU A 236 -7.72 -7.26 12.12
CA GLU A 236 -6.51 -7.98 12.49
C GLU A 236 -5.31 -7.04 12.60
N ALA A 237 -5.16 -6.10 11.66
CA ALA A 237 -4.11 -5.10 11.69
C ALA A 237 -4.13 -4.27 12.98
N GLN A 238 -5.30 -3.77 13.38
CA GLN A 238 -5.47 -3.00 14.61
C GLN A 238 -5.14 -3.80 15.86
N GLN A 239 -5.43 -5.11 15.88
CA GLN A 239 -5.05 -5.99 16.98
C GLN A 239 -3.54 -6.23 17.07
N LYS A 240 -2.83 -6.24 15.95
CA LYS A 240 -1.37 -6.46 15.88
C LYS A 240 -0.54 -5.24 16.25
N ILE A 241 -1.01 -4.02 15.92
CA ILE A 241 -0.31 -2.77 16.25
C ILE A 241 0.17 -2.71 17.72
N PRO A 242 -0.69 -2.88 18.75
CA PRO A 242 -0.24 -2.82 20.15
C PRO A 242 0.70 -3.99 20.53
N GLN A 243 0.64 -5.12 19.83
CA GLN A 243 1.57 -6.23 20.05
C GLN A 243 2.97 -5.86 19.54
N TYR A 244 3.07 -5.35 18.32
CA TYR A 244 4.34 -4.94 17.72
C TYR A 244 4.94 -3.71 18.42
N VAL A 245 4.12 -2.76 18.90
CA VAL A 245 4.59 -1.65 19.73
C VAL A 245 5.25 -2.17 21.02
N ARG A 246 4.63 -3.15 21.71
CA ARG A 246 5.22 -3.76 22.91
C ARG A 246 6.53 -4.49 22.60
N ALA A 247 6.56 -5.27 21.51
CA ALA A 247 7.76 -5.99 21.10
C ALA A 247 8.93 -5.05 20.78
N ARG A 248 8.68 -4.01 19.98
CA ARG A 248 9.64 -2.93 19.67
C ARG A 248 10.18 -2.26 20.94
N ASN A 249 9.30 -1.93 21.89
CA ASN A 249 9.74 -1.27 23.12
C ASN A 249 10.61 -2.20 23.98
N LYS A 250 10.24 -3.48 24.09
CA LYS A 250 11.07 -4.48 24.78
C LYS A 250 12.45 -4.64 24.12
N GLN A 251 12.50 -4.64 22.79
CA GLN A 251 13.77 -4.67 22.04
C GLN A 251 14.62 -3.42 22.33
N ALA A 252 14.01 -2.23 22.33
CA ALA A 252 14.68 -0.98 22.69
C ALA A 252 15.25 -1.00 24.12
N ASP A 253 14.51 -1.55 25.09
CA ASP A 253 14.99 -1.70 26.46
C ASP A 253 16.20 -2.64 26.55
N ARG A 254 16.19 -3.75 25.80
CA ARG A 254 17.35 -4.68 25.71
C ARG A 254 18.58 -3.98 25.15
N LEU A 255 18.43 -3.19 24.08
CA LEU A 255 19.52 -2.41 23.50
C LEU A 255 20.08 -1.38 24.49
N LEU A 256 19.21 -0.73 25.26
CA LEU A 256 19.60 0.24 26.30
C LEU A 256 20.38 -0.44 27.44
N GLN A 257 19.97 -1.63 27.86
CA GLN A 257 20.67 -2.45 28.85
C GLN A 257 22.05 -2.89 28.33
N GLN A 258 22.14 -3.36 27.09
CA GLN A 258 23.41 -3.73 26.45
C GLN A 258 24.36 -2.54 26.37
N ALA A 259 23.87 -1.36 25.95
CA ALA A 259 24.68 -0.15 25.94
C ALA A 259 25.23 0.19 27.33
N SER A 260 24.39 0.09 28.37
CA SER A 260 24.79 0.33 29.76
C SER A 260 25.86 -0.67 30.24
N TYR A 261 25.74 -1.94 29.86
CA TYR A 261 26.72 -2.99 30.16
C TYR A 261 28.10 -2.70 29.55
N PHE A 262 28.15 -2.21 28.30
CA PHE A 262 29.41 -1.82 27.66
C PHE A 262 30.00 -0.54 28.26
N ALA A 263 29.16 0.45 28.56
CA ALA A 263 29.57 1.70 29.20
C ALA A 263 30.18 1.48 30.59
N ALA A 264 29.64 0.55 31.39
CA ALA A 264 30.20 0.17 32.70
C ALA A 264 31.65 -0.35 32.61
N ARG A 265 32.06 -0.88 31.45
CA ARG A 265 33.43 -1.33 31.16
C ARG A 265 34.27 -0.29 30.42
N LYS A 266 33.82 0.98 30.41
CA LYS A 266 34.44 2.08 29.67
C LYS A 266 34.54 1.85 28.16
N ARG A 267 33.72 0.95 27.60
CA ARG A 267 33.64 0.69 26.15
C ARG A 267 32.58 1.59 25.49
N PHE A 268 32.77 2.90 25.60
CA PHE A 268 31.77 3.90 25.20
C PHE A 268 31.46 3.93 23.70
N SER A 269 32.42 3.59 22.84
CA SER A 269 32.20 3.52 21.38
C SER A 269 31.16 2.45 21.02
N VAL A 270 31.30 1.26 21.60
CA VAL A 270 30.35 0.15 21.41
C VAL A 270 29.00 0.49 22.04
N ALA A 271 28.99 1.07 23.25
CA ALA A 271 27.75 1.53 23.88
C ALA A 271 26.97 2.49 22.97
N ASN A 272 27.64 3.46 22.35
CA ASN A 272 27.04 4.40 21.40
C ASN A 272 26.49 3.72 20.14
N GLN A 273 27.08 2.63 19.66
CA GLN A 273 26.53 1.87 18.54
C GLN A 273 25.16 1.27 18.92
N TYR A 274 25.05 0.62 20.07
CA TYR A 274 23.77 0.06 20.55
C TYR A 274 22.69 1.12 20.74
N LEU A 275 23.05 2.29 21.29
CA LEU A 275 22.09 3.38 21.50
C LEU A 275 21.52 3.91 20.18
N ARG A 276 22.30 3.89 19.09
CA ARG A 276 21.85 4.33 17.75
C ARG A 276 20.89 3.35 17.08
N LEU A 277 20.86 2.09 17.54
CA LEU A 277 19.91 1.09 17.04
C LEU A 277 18.52 1.23 17.69
N ILE A 278 18.37 2.06 18.73
CA ILE A 278 17.08 2.26 19.39
C ILE A 278 16.17 3.09 18.47
N PRO A 279 14.99 2.57 18.07
CA PRO A 279 14.06 3.28 17.19
C PRO A 279 13.56 4.59 17.82
N GLN A 280 13.40 5.64 17.01
CA GLN A 280 13.03 6.97 17.49
C GLN A 280 11.66 7.01 18.17
N GLU A 281 10.77 6.12 17.76
CA GLU A 281 9.40 6.02 18.26
C GLU A 281 9.31 5.23 19.58
N ALA A 282 10.40 4.61 20.04
CA ALA A 282 10.44 3.88 21.30
C ALA A 282 10.66 4.84 22.48
N PRO A 283 9.98 4.64 23.63
CA PRO A 283 10.19 5.49 24.82
C PRO A 283 11.66 5.57 25.28
N ALA A 284 12.41 4.47 25.12
CA ALA A 284 13.83 4.40 25.46
C ALA A 284 14.73 5.35 24.64
N TYR A 285 14.24 5.88 23.50
CA TYR A 285 15.03 6.75 22.63
C TYR A 285 15.43 8.06 23.31
N ALA A 286 14.57 8.63 24.15
CA ALA A 286 14.91 9.85 24.90
C ALA A 286 16.14 9.62 25.79
N VAL A 287 16.15 8.52 26.53
CA VAL A 287 17.28 8.11 27.36
C VAL A 287 18.51 7.82 26.50
N ALA A 288 18.31 7.15 25.35
CA ALA A 288 19.39 6.84 24.44
C ALA A 288 20.10 8.10 23.91
N LYS A 289 19.32 9.13 23.53
CA LYS A 289 19.84 10.41 23.06
C LYS A 289 20.72 11.08 24.10
N ASP A 290 20.28 11.14 25.35
CA ASP A 290 21.05 11.74 26.45
C ASP A 290 22.36 10.97 26.70
N ARG A 291 22.28 9.63 26.72
CA ARG A 291 23.44 8.76 26.92
C ARG A 291 24.46 8.84 25.79
N ILE A 292 24.02 9.02 24.54
CA ILE A 292 24.93 9.22 23.40
C ILE A 292 25.82 10.45 23.64
N VAL A 293 25.23 11.57 24.09
CA VAL A 293 25.98 12.80 24.39
C VAL A 293 26.97 12.56 25.54
N GLU A 294 26.50 11.97 26.63
CA GLU A 294 27.33 11.66 27.81
C GLU A 294 28.53 10.76 27.44
N TYR A 295 28.29 9.66 26.72
CA TYR A 295 29.32 8.70 26.37
C TYR A 295 30.32 9.27 25.35
N SER A 296 29.85 10.09 24.41
CA SER A 296 30.74 10.83 23.51
C SER A 296 31.70 11.74 24.29
N GLN A 297 31.22 12.47 25.30
CA GLN A 297 32.08 13.30 26.14
C GLN A 297 33.13 12.47 26.90
N LYS A 298 32.75 11.33 27.47
CA LYS A 298 33.67 10.43 28.17
C LYS A 298 34.76 9.87 27.24
N MET A 299 34.40 9.52 25.99
CA MET A 299 35.39 9.10 24.99
C MET A 299 36.46 10.17 24.72
N TYR A 300 36.05 11.43 24.56
CA TYR A 300 37.00 12.53 24.33
C TYR A 300 37.92 12.76 25.54
N ALA A 301 37.37 12.70 26.75
CA ALA A 301 38.17 12.84 27.97
C ALA A 301 39.22 11.72 28.12
N ASP A 302 38.83 10.47 27.86
CA ASP A 302 39.74 9.32 27.92
C ASP A 302 40.86 9.43 26.87
N ALA A 303 40.54 9.87 25.65
CA ALA A 303 41.54 10.10 24.59
C ALA A 303 42.54 11.20 24.96
N GLN A 304 42.08 12.30 25.56
CA GLN A 304 42.96 13.37 26.06
C GLN A 304 43.84 12.92 27.23
N ALA A 305 43.33 12.06 28.11
CA ALA A 305 44.11 11.51 29.20
C ALA A 305 45.21 10.56 28.69
N GLN A 306 44.91 9.77 27.65
CA GLN A 306 45.89 8.88 27.02
C GLN A 306 46.99 9.65 26.28
N SER A 307 46.65 10.71 25.54
CA SER A 307 47.66 11.51 24.84
C SER A 307 48.64 12.18 25.82
N LYS A 308 48.14 12.75 26.93
CA LYS A 308 48.99 13.33 27.98
C LYS A 308 49.95 12.32 28.61
N ARG A 309 49.53 11.06 28.76
CA ARG A 309 50.38 9.97 29.28
C ARG A 309 51.47 9.53 28.30
N GLN A 310 51.27 9.74 27.00
CA GLN A 310 52.28 9.39 25.98
C GLN A 310 53.35 10.48 25.81
N THR A 311 53.04 11.72 26.20
CA THR A 311 53.95 12.87 26.08
C THR A 311 54.73 13.20 27.35
N SER A 312 54.45 12.51 28.47
CA SER A 312 55.15 12.67 29.75
C SER A 312 56.12 11.52 29.96
#